data_AF-A0A919KI51-F1
#
_entry.id   AF-A0A919KI51-F1
#
_cell.length_a   1.000
_cell.length_b   1.000
_cell.length_c   1.000
_cell.angle_alpha   90.00
_cell.angle_beta   90.00
_cell.angle_gamma   90.00
#
_symmetry.space_group_name_H-M   'P 1'
#
loop_
_entity.id
_entity.type
_entity.pdbx_description
1 polymer ?
#
loop_
_entity_poly.entity_id
_entity_poly.type
_entity_poly.pdbx_seq_one_letter_code
_entity_poly.pdbx_strand_id
1 'polypeptide(L)'
;MPPGDESEPVLLRTPLCGALGCRLPLLLAGAPAGAVAAMAQAGGFGLLDAGGVPAGRLGAEIARLRDRIGRRFGVQLPAVDAGPWIDACIEQDVACVLGGMPGAAIARLRDAGILAARCVASATEACLAQDAGIDLLIVRDDPDEDPSRPWTRLEQVLAIAGTPVAACVRTDDAAGIADALRHGAQAALLGPPSLAGEPVAGRIERLATEAARRLRRMEETQVEVASPACYLTEFGLDQDARARRGRIVASLRALLDAERIVARLALRCAAESEQARELALMAIHRDAVAGCARLVRAIRGLQASPGTATGASGSAALDAIDPRERLRLLARERARAAAVLRELVPQLDDPGLRDDLAAMLDAHASDLGEADEPRS
;
A
#
# COMPACT_ATOMS: atom_id res chain seq x y z
N MET A 1 22.62 22.88 31.92
CA MET A 1 22.23 22.11 30.72
C MET A 1 22.48 22.98 29.51
N PRO A 2 23.26 22.54 28.51
CA PRO A 2 23.28 23.25 27.24
C PRO A 2 21.87 23.15 26.61
N PRO A 3 21.46 24.10 25.75
CA PRO A 3 20.23 23.97 24.99
C PRO A 3 20.26 22.65 24.24
N GLY A 4 19.24 21.82 24.43
CA GLY A 4 19.09 20.56 23.72
C GLY A 4 19.11 20.82 22.22
N ASP A 5 19.75 19.91 21.49
CA ASP A 5 19.85 19.91 20.04
C ASP A 5 18.44 19.89 19.41
N GLU A 6 17.84 21.07 19.21
CA GLU A 6 16.59 21.27 18.46
C GLU A 6 16.87 21.12 16.95
N SER A 7 17.38 19.96 16.54
CA SER A 7 17.45 19.62 15.12
C SER A 7 16.02 19.57 14.57
N GLU A 8 15.72 20.38 13.55
CA GLU A 8 14.39 20.47 12.96
C GLU A 8 13.91 19.08 12.50
N PRO A 9 12.66 18.66 12.82
CA PRO A 9 12.22 17.31 12.53
C PRO A 9 12.18 17.05 11.02
N VAL A 10 12.92 16.02 10.59
CA VAL A 10 12.99 15.59 9.20
C VAL A 10 12.08 14.39 8.99
N LEU A 11 11.36 14.35 7.87
CA LEU A 11 10.60 13.18 7.45
C LEU A 11 11.51 11.95 7.36
N LEU A 12 11.05 10.85 7.97
CA LEU A 12 11.81 9.60 7.98
C LEU A 12 11.95 9.04 6.56
N ARG A 13 13.18 8.67 6.21
CA ARG A 13 13.49 8.00 4.95
C ARG A 13 12.89 6.60 4.96
N THR A 14 12.19 6.23 3.89
CA THR A 14 11.56 4.91 3.73
C THR A 14 12.40 4.02 2.79
N PRO A 15 12.17 2.70 2.76
CA PRO A 15 12.83 1.81 1.78
C PRO A 15 12.59 2.26 0.33
N LEU A 16 11.40 2.76 0.01
CA LEU A 16 11.08 3.33 -1.30
C LEU A 16 11.98 4.51 -1.68
N CYS A 17 12.39 5.35 -0.73
CA CYS A 17 13.36 6.42 -0.99
C CYS A 17 14.72 5.86 -1.46
N GLY A 18 15.14 4.71 -0.91
CA GLY A 18 16.33 4.00 -1.37
C GLY A 18 16.18 3.52 -2.82
N ALA A 19 15.06 2.89 -3.15
CA ALA A 19 14.77 2.38 -4.49
C ALA A 19 14.69 3.50 -5.56
N LEU A 20 14.12 4.65 -5.19
CA LEU A 20 13.96 5.81 -6.09
C LEU A 20 15.18 6.76 -6.11
N GLY A 21 16.15 6.58 -5.21
CA GLY A 21 17.30 7.48 -5.09
C GLY A 21 16.92 8.89 -4.62
N CYS A 22 15.94 9.01 -3.72
CA CYS A 22 15.55 10.29 -3.10
C CYS A 22 15.78 10.27 -1.58
N ARG A 23 15.72 11.46 -0.96
CA ARG A 23 15.88 11.65 0.50
C ARG A 23 14.54 11.72 1.21
N LEU A 24 13.56 12.38 0.61
CA LEU A 24 12.24 12.58 1.16
C LEU A 24 11.24 11.57 0.56
N PRO A 25 10.31 11.03 1.36
CA PRO A 25 9.22 10.16 0.90
C PRO A 25 8.10 10.98 0.23
N LEU A 26 8.48 11.94 -0.60
CA LEU A 26 7.59 12.82 -1.34
C LEU A 26 7.83 12.59 -2.82
N LEU A 27 6.75 12.29 -3.53
CA LEU A 27 6.73 12.11 -4.97
C LEU A 27 5.94 13.27 -5.58
N LEU A 28 6.33 13.70 -6.78
CA LEU A 28 5.59 14.70 -7.56
C LEU A 28 5.29 14.14 -8.94
N ALA A 29 4.01 13.94 -9.26
CA ALA A 29 3.57 13.41 -10.56
C ALA A 29 2.99 14.49 -11.47
N GLY A 30 2.90 14.17 -12.77
CA GLY A 30 2.30 15.05 -13.78
C GLY A 30 2.97 16.42 -13.87
N ALA A 31 4.29 16.49 -13.63
CA ALA A 31 5.00 17.75 -13.46
C ALA A 31 5.84 18.12 -14.68
N PRO A 32 5.90 19.42 -15.07
CA PRO A 32 6.83 19.89 -16.08
C PRO A 32 8.27 19.79 -15.59
N ALA A 33 9.23 19.77 -16.53
CA ALA A 33 10.65 19.63 -16.24
C ALA A 33 11.17 20.57 -15.15
N GLY A 34 10.72 21.83 -15.10
CA GLY A 34 11.12 22.78 -14.05
C GLY A 34 10.73 22.34 -12.64
N ALA A 35 9.51 21.83 -12.48
CA ALA A 35 9.01 21.35 -11.19
C ALA A 35 9.68 20.04 -10.76
N VAL A 36 9.98 19.14 -11.71
CA VAL A 36 10.77 17.92 -11.43
C VAL A 36 12.17 18.27 -10.91
N ALA A 37 12.83 19.27 -11.52
CA ALA A 37 14.14 19.73 -11.06
C ALA A 37 14.09 20.32 -9.64
N ALA A 38 13.09 21.16 -9.36
CA ALA A 38 12.89 21.73 -8.03
C ALA A 38 12.57 20.66 -6.97
N MET A 39 11.75 19.65 -7.32
CA MET A 39 11.45 18.52 -6.46
C MET A 39 12.71 17.72 -6.11
N ALA A 40 13.56 17.48 -7.09
CA ALA A 40 14.82 16.77 -6.89
C ALA A 40 15.80 17.56 -6.02
N GLN A 41 15.88 18.89 -6.19
CA GLN A 41 16.68 19.80 -5.35
C GLN A 41 16.23 19.79 -3.89
N ALA A 42 14.91 19.81 -3.62
CA ALA A 42 14.37 19.68 -2.28
C ALA A 42 14.64 18.30 -1.64
N GLY A 43 15.04 17.30 -2.44
CA GLY A 43 15.33 15.94 -2.00
C GLY A 43 14.19 14.96 -2.19
N GLY A 44 13.07 15.36 -2.81
CA GLY A 44 11.98 14.49 -3.22
C GLY A 44 12.28 13.73 -4.52
N PHE A 45 11.27 13.10 -5.09
CA PHE A 45 11.33 12.41 -6.39
C PHE A 45 10.27 12.95 -7.34
N GLY A 46 10.66 13.40 -8.53
CA GLY A 46 9.72 13.93 -9.52
C GLY A 46 9.51 12.96 -10.68
N LEU A 47 8.30 12.95 -11.22
CA LEU A 47 7.92 12.27 -12.45
C LEU A 47 7.54 13.31 -13.51
N LEU A 48 8.31 13.32 -14.60
CA LEU A 48 8.09 14.18 -15.75
C LEU A 48 6.79 13.79 -16.45
N ASP A 49 5.91 14.77 -16.69
CA ASP A 49 4.73 14.54 -17.52
C ASP A 49 5.10 14.36 -18.99
N ALA A 50 4.90 13.15 -19.51
CA ALA A 50 5.09 12.86 -20.92
C ALA A 50 3.85 13.16 -21.77
N GLY A 51 2.69 13.41 -21.17
CA GLY A 51 1.44 13.63 -21.89
C GLY A 51 1.45 14.88 -22.77
N GLY A 52 2.22 15.91 -22.39
CA GLY A 52 2.43 17.11 -23.19
C GLY A 52 3.56 17.01 -24.22
N VAL A 53 4.28 15.88 -24.30
CA VAL A 53 5.50 15.75 -25.11
C VAL A 53 5.31 14.69 -26.20
N PRO A 54 5.47 15.04 -27.50
CA PRO A 54 5.46 14.04 -28.57
C PRO A 54 6.52 12.96 -28.32
N ALA A 55 6.19 11.68 -28.54
CA ALA A 55 7.06 10.55 -28.23
C ALA A 55 8.51 10.72 -28.74
N GLY A 56 8.68 11.11 -30.02
CA GLY A 56 10.00 11.32 -30.63
C GLY A 56 10.82 12.48 -30.04
N ARG A 57 10.22 13.33 -29.19
CA ARG A 57 10.90 14.41 -28.45
C ARG A 57 11.14 14.08 -26.99
N LEU A 58 10.51 13.03 -26.45
CA LEU A 58 10.64 12.67 -25.04
C LEU A 58 12.09 12.40 -24.64
N GLY A 59 12.85 11.66 -25.47
CA GLY A 59 14.25 11.35 -25.17
C GLY A 59 15.12 12.59 -24.99
N ALA A 60 14.95 13.60 -25.83
CA ALA A 60 15.68 14.87 -25.73
C ALA A 60 15.29 15.68 -24.48
N GLU A 61 14.00 15.69 -24.12
CA GLU A 61 13.52 16.33 -22.89
C GLU A 61 14.05 15.62 -21.64
N ILE A 62 14.08 14.28 -21.63
CA ILE A 62 14.66 13.50 -20.54
C ILE A 62 16.15 13.81 -20.37
N ALA A 63 16.91 13.84 -21.48
CA ALA A 63 18.34 14.14 -21.45
C ALA A 63 18.62 15.54 -20.88
N ARG A 64 17.93 16.57 -21.39
CA ARG A 64 18.07 17.95 -20.88
C ARG A 64 17.75 18.07 -19.40
N LEU A 65 16.72 17.36 -18.95
CA LEU A 65 16.33 17.36 -17.55
C LEU A 65 17.39 16.66 -16.68
N ARG A 66 17.91 15.52 -17.13
CA ARG A 66 18.96 14.78 -16.44
C ARG A 66 20.23 15.61 -16.27
N ASP A 67 20.67 16.32 -17.33
CA ASP A 67 21.87 17.18 -17.28
C ASP A 67 21.75 18.29 -16.22
N ARG A 68 20.53 18.78 -15.99
CA ARG A 68 20.27 19.84 -15.00
C ARG A 68 20.16 19.32 -13.56
N ILE A 69 19.64 18.11 -13.36
CA ILE A 69 19.38 17.55 -12.03
C ILE A 69 20.56 16.70 -11.52
N GLY A 70 21.28 16.01 -12.41
CA GLY A 70 22.40 15.14 -12.06
C GLY A 70 22.02 13.81 -11.40
N ARG A 71 20.74 13.38 -11.48
CA ARG A 71 20.25 12.07 -11.01
C ARG A 71 19.06 11.58 -11.85
N ARG A 72 18.80 10.28 -11.80
CA ARG A 72 17.61 9.66 -12.42
C ARG A 72 16.33 10.21 -11.75
N PHE A 73 15.27 10.33 -12.55
CA PHE A 73 13.93 10.76 -12.15
C PHE A 73 12.91 9.87 -12.87
N GLY A 74 11.62 10.03 -12.57
CA GLY A 74 10.56 9.22 -13.17
C GLY A 74 9.89 9.87 -14.39
N VAL A 75 9.11 9.10 -15.13
CA VAL A 75 8.26 9.61 -16.21
C VAL A 75 6.83 9.12 -16.01
N GLN A 76 5.86 10.01 -16.10
CA GLN A 76 4.45 9.65 -16.15
C GLN A 76 4.00 9.58 -17.61
N LEU A 77 3.50 8.41 -18.01
CA LEU A 77 3.01 8.15 -19.37
C LEU A 77 1.64 8.81 -19.60
N PRO A 78 1.31 9.16 -20.87
CA PRO A 78 -0.04 9.56 -21.21
C PRO A 78 -1.05 8.41 -21.01
N ALA A 79 -2.32 8.74 -20.83
CA ALA A 79 -3.42 7.78 -20.71
C ALA A 79 -3.87 7.20 -22.07
N VAL A 80 -2.91 6.85 -22.94
CA VAL A 80 -3.10 6.21 -24.25
C VAL A 80 -2.07 5.09 -24.41
N ASP A 81 -2.10 4.36 -25.55
CA ASP A 81 -1.03 3.42 -25.86
C ASP A 81 0.32 4.14 -25.94
N ALA A 82 1.17 3.85 -24.95
CA ALA A 82 2.39 4.59 -24.67
C ALA A 82 3.66 3.84 -25.11
N GLY A 83 3.56 2.84 -25.99
CA GLY A 83 4.69 2.03 -26.47
C GLY A 83 5.94 2.87 -26.83
N PRO A 84 5.83 3.87 -27.74
CA PRO A 84 6.96 4.72 -28.10
C PRO A 84 7.56 5.54 -26.94
N TRP A 85 6.73 5.93 -25.95
CA TRP A 85 7.21 6.62 -24.75
C TRP A 85 7.96 5.68 -23.81
N ILE A 86 7.50 4.42 -23.70
CA ILE A 86 8.16 3.38 -22.91
C ILE A 86 9.55 3.08 -23.49
N ASP A 87 9.65 2.96 -24.83
CA ASP A 87 10.93 2.76 -25.50
C ASP A 87 11.90 3.90 -25.20
N ALA A 88 11.44 5.15 -25.31
CA ALA A 88 12.24 6.33 -24.94
C ALA A 88 12.65 6.34 -23.46
N CYS A 89 11.80 5.87 -22.55
CA CYS A 89 12.13 5.75 -21.13
C CYS A 89 13.23 4.71 -20.88
N ILE A 90 13.17 3.57 -21.57
CA ILE A 90 14.17 2.49 -21.49
C ILE A 90 15.51 2.98 -22.05
N GLU A 91 15.51 3.56 -23.25
CA GLU A 91 16.72 4.09 -23.91
C GLU A 91 17.40 5.18 -23.07
N GLN A 92 16.63 5.98 -22.32
CA GLN A 92 17.15 7.05 -21.48
C GLN A 92 17.41 6.63 -20.02
N ASP A 93 17.23 5.36 -19.67
CA ASP A 93 17.50 4.84 -18.32
C ASP A 93 16.86 5.68 -17.18
N VAL A 94 15.54 5.93 -17.28
CA VAL A 94 14.80 6.64 -16.22
C VAL A 94 14.65 5.77 -14.97
N ALA A 95 14.49 6.35 -13.77
CA ALA A 95 14.41 5.54 -12.54
C ALA A 95 13.07 4.80 -12.39
N CYS A 96 11.98 5.40 -12.86
CA CYS A 96 10.63 4.90 -12.65
C CYS A 96 9.72 5.33 -13.79
N VAL A 97 8.79 4.48 -14.21
CA VAL A 97 7.74 4.81 -15.17
C VAL A 97 6.39 4.60 -14.50
N LEU A 98 5.57 5.65 -14.46
CA LEU A 98 4.21 5.64 -13.91
C LEU A 98 3.20 5.62 -15.05
N GLY A 99 2.33 4.61 -15.10
CA GLY A 99 1.25 4.58 -16.08
C GLY A 99 0.49 3.26 -16.19
N GLY A 100 -0.51 3.25 -17.07
CA GLY A 100 -1.22 2.04 -17.46
C GLY A 100 -0.42 1.24 -18.49
N MET A 101 0.44 0.33 -18.04
CA MET A 101 1.31 -0.47 -18.93
C MET A 101 0.85 -1.93 -19.05
N PRO A 102 0.90 -2.57 -20.23
CA PRO A 102 0.68 -4.01 -20.35
C PRO A 102 1.81 -4.79 -19.67
N GLY A 103 1.54 -6.04 -19.27
CA GLY A 103 2.52 -6.91 -18.58
C GLY A 103 3.84 -7.08 -19.34
N ALA A 104 3.79 -7.17 -20.68
CA ALA A 104 4.99 -7.25 -21.50
C ALA A 104 5.89 -5.99 -21.40
N ALA A 105 5.28 -4.81 -21.28
CA ALA A 105 6.05 -3.57 -21.08
C ALA A 105 6.63 -3.49 -19.66
N ILE A 106 5.89 -3.95 -18.65
CA ILE A 106 6.38 -4.03 -17.27
C ILE A 106 7.61 -4.95 -17.17
N ALA A 107 7.57 -6.11 -17.84
CA ALA A 107 8.72 -7.02 -17.91
C ALA A 107 9.95 -6.35 -18.56
N ARG A 108 9.77 -5.66 -19.69
CA ARG A 108 10.86 -4.92 -20.36
C ARG A 108 11.48 -3.84 -19.48
N LEU A 109 10.67 -3.11 -18.71
CA LEU A 109 11.16 -2.10 -17.77
C LEU A 109 11.97 -2.74 -16.63
N ARG A 110 11.48 -3.86 -16.08
CA ARG A 110 12.19 -4.64 -15.06
C ARG A 110 13.54 -5.14 -15.56
N ASP A 111 13.60 -5.70 -16.77
CA ASP A 111 14.85 -6.16 -17.39
C ASP A 111 15.86 -5.03 -17.58
N ALA A 112 15.38 -3.79 -17.76
CA ALA A 112 16.19 -2.58 -17.84
C ALA A 112 16.54 -1.97 -16.47
N GLY A 113 16.10 -2.55 -15.35
CA GLY A 113 16.31 -1.98 -14.01
C GLY A 113 15.53 -0.69 -13.76
N ILE A 114 14.37 -0.54 -14.41
CA ILE A 114 13.46 0.61 -14.29
C ILE A 114 12.21 0.17 -13.52
N LEU A 115 11.85 0.91 -12.47
CA LEU A 115 10.68 0.59 -11.66
C LEU A 115 9.38 0.91 -12.41
N ALA A 116 8.46 -0.04 -12.48
CA ALA A 116 7.11 0.18 -13.01
C ALA A 116 6.16 0.55 -11.87
N ALA A 117 5.52 1.71 -11.97
CA ALA A 117 4.55 2.21 -11.01
C ALA A 117 3.14 2.30 -11.61
N ARG A 118 2.12 2.05 -10.79
CA ARG A 118 0.71 2.16 -11.20
C ARG A 118 -0.15 2.79 -10.10
N CYS A 119 -0.97 3.76 -10.51
CA CYS A 119 -2.06 4.25 -9.68
C CYS A 119 -3.21 3.22 -9.65
N VAL A 120 -3.73 2.93 -8.45
CA VAL A 120 -4.81 1.97 -8.21
C VAL A 120 -5.92 2.61 -7.36
N ALA A 121 -7.17 2.29 -7.67
CA ALA A 121 -8.36 2.78 -6.98
C ALA A 121 -9.04 1.70 -6.11
N SER A 122 -8.50 0.48 -6.07
CA SER A 122 -9.04 -0.59 -5.22
C SER A 122 -7.98 -1.64 -4.89
N ALA A 123 -8.27 -2.47 -3.88
CA ALA A 123 -7.46 -3.65 -3.58
C ALA A 123 -7.47 -4.66 -4.74
N THR A 124 -8.58 -4.76 -5.48
CA THR A 124 -8.68 -5.56 -6.70
C THR A 124 -7.66 -5.13 -7.74
N GLU A 125 -7.63 -3.83 -8.07
CA GLU A 125 -6.64 -3.28 -9.01
C GLU A 125 -5.21 -3.44 -8.50
N ALA A 126 -4.99 -3.33 -7.19
CA ALA A 126 -3.70 -3.57 -6.57
C ALA A 126 -3.24 -5.04 -6.73
N CYS A 127 -4.13 -6.03 -6.57
CA CYS A 127 -3.82 -7.43 -6.88
C CYS A 127 -3.43 -7.60 -8.35
N LEU A 128 -4.28 -7.12 -9.26
CA LEU A 128 -4.04 -7.25 -10.70
C LEU A 128 -2.75 -6.56 -11.15
N ALA A 129 -2.43 -5.41 -10.55
CA ALA A 129 -1.18 -4.69 -10.81
C ALA A 129 0.04 -5.49 -10.35
N GLN A 130 -0.01 -6.09 -9.15
CA GLN A 130 1.06 -6.94 -8.64
C GLN A 130 1.25 -8.21 -9.49
N ASP A 131 0.16 -8.82 -9.94
CA ASP A 131 0.20 -9.98 -10.82
C ASP A 131 0.83 -9.63 -12.18
N ALA A 132 0.58 -8.41 -12.68
CA ALA A 132 1.24 -7.86 -13.86
C ALA A 132 2.72 -7.50 -13.62
N GLY A 133 3.20 -7.57 -12.37
CA GLY A 133 4.59 -7.34 -12.00
C GLY A 133 4.97 -5.89 -11.68
N ILE A 134 4.01 -5.04 -11.30
CA ILE A 134 4.29 -3.67 -10.85
C ILE A 134 5.20 -3.66 -9.62
N ASP A 135 6.14 -2.71 -9.59
CA ASP A 135 7.12 -2.55 -8.51
C ASP A 135 6.66 -1.52 -7.46
N LEU A 136 5.78 -0.58 -7.83
CA LEU A 136 5.24 0.45 -6.94
C LEU A 136 3.73 0.67 -7.17
N LEU A 137 2.94 0.46 -6.12
CA LEU A 137 1.53 0.81 -6.09
C LEU A 137 1.35 2.25 -5.59
N ILE A 138 0.45 3.01 -6.22
CA ILE A 138 0.06 4.34 -5.75
C ILE A 138 -1.44 4.35 -5.53
N VAL A 139 -1.89 4.45 -4.29
CA VAL A 139 -3.32 4.45 -3.95
C VAL A 139 -3.91 5.82 -4.26
N ARG A 140 -4.93 5.87 -5.12
CA ARG A 140 -5.64 7.10 -5.45
C ARG A 140 -6.59 7.52 -4.32
N ASP A 141 -6.80 8.81 -4.24
CA ASP A 141 -7.87 9.41 -3.45
C ASP A 141 -9.24 8.90 -3.89
N ASP A 142 -10.16 8.78 -2.93
CA ASP A 142 -11.55 8.43 -3.16
C ASP A 142 -12.44 9.61 -2.79
N PRO A 143 -13.11 10.24 -3.76
CA PRO A 143 -14.09 11.27 -3.43
C PRO A 143 -15.32 10.69 -2.72
N ASP A 144 -15.59 9.39 -2.85
CA ASP A 144 -16.78 8.72 -2.32
C ASP A 144 -16.50 7.95 -1.01
N GLU A 145 -15.27 8.00 -0.49
CA GLU A 145 -14.92 7.32 0.76
C GLU A 145 -15.54 8.02 1.97
N ASP A 146 -15.95 7.22 2.95
CA ASP A 146 -16.54 7.70 4.19
C ASP A 146 -15.60 8.74 4.84
N PRO A 147 -16.03 10.00 5.02
CA PRO A 147 -15.22 11.05 5.62
C PRO A 147 -14.75 10.72 7.04
N SER A 148 -15.44 9.80 7.75
CA SER A 148 -15.02 9.30 9.06
C SER A 148 -13.88 8.28 8.99
N ARG A 149 -13.61 7.72 7.79
CA ARG A 149 -12.55 6.73 7.52
C ARG A 149 -11.83 6.99 6.18
N PRO A 150 -11.17 8.15 6.00
CA PRO A 150 -10.61 8.63 4.73
C PRO A 150 -9.32 7.90 4.28
N TRP A 151 -9.00 6.76 4.89
CA TRP A 151 -7.83 5.94 4.59
C TRP A 151 -8.18 4.47 4.43
N THR A 152 -9.47 4.12 4.36
CA THR A 152 -9.93 2.72 4.26
C THR A 152 -9.35 2.03 3.04
N ARG A 153 -9.34 2.71 1.88
CA ARG A 153 -8.74 2.19 0.66
C ARG A 153 -7.23 1.97 0.81
N LEU A 154 -6.52 2.92 1.39
CA LEU A 154 -5.08 2.78 1.65
C LEU A 154 -4.82 1.59 2.58
N GLU A 155 -5.58 1.44 3.66
CA GLU A 155 -5.48 0.32 4.59
C GLU A 155 -5.74 -1.02 3.90
N GLN A 156 -6.76 -1.11 3.06
CA GLN A 156 -7.07 -2.31 2.28
C GLN A 156 -5.93 -2.69 1.34
N VAL A 157 -5.40 -1.74 0.57
CA VAL A 157 -4.28 -2.00 -0.34
C VAL A 157 -3.03 -2.42 0.44
N LEU A 158 -2.67 -1.69 1.50
CA LEU A 158 -1.53 -2.03 2.35
C LEU A 158 -1.64 -3.43 2.97
N ALA A 159 -2.86 -3.87 3.29
CA ALA A 159 -3.07 -5.16 3.91
C ALA A 159 -2.74 -6.35 2.99
N ILE A 160 -2.90 -6.18 1.66
CA ILE A 160 -2.65 -7.23 0.66
C ILE A 160 -1.39 -7.02 -0.18
N ALA A 161 -0.77 -5.84 -0.12
CA ALA A 161 0.39 -5.48 -0.91
C ALA A 161 1.64 -6.25 -0.45
N GLY A 162 2.30 -6.91 -1.41
CA GLY A 162 3.67 -7.42 -1.29
C GLY A 162 4.72 -6.43 -1.82
N THR A 163 4.30 -5.37 -2.50
CA THR A 163 5.14 -4.33 -3.08
C THR A 163 5.04 -3.02 -2.29
N PRO A 164 6.02 -2.12 -2.37
CA PRO A 164 5.92 -0.77 -1.82
C PRO A 164 4.62 -0.06 -2.28
N VAL A 165 4.02 0.69 -1.35
CA VAL A 165 2.79 1.46 -1.59
C VAL A 165 3.06 2.92 -1.27
N ALA A 166 2.71 3.81 -2.19
CA ALA A 166 2.55 5.24 -1.96
C ALA A 166 1.07 5.61 -1.95
N ALA A 167 0.72 6.78 -1.41
CA ALA A 167 -0.65 7.28 -1.42
C ALA A 167 -0.72 8.66 -2.07
N CYS A 168 -1.71 8.89 -2.92
CA CYS A 168 -2.07 10.23 -3.38
C CYS A 168 -2.51 11.06 -2.18
N VAL A 169 -1.99 12.27 -2.07
CA VAL A 169 -2.43 13.26 -1.09
C VAL A 169 -2.71 14.56 -1.82
N ARG A 170 -3.58 15.38 -1.24
CA ARG A 170 -3.87 16.69 -1.80
C ARG A 170 -2.60 17.55 -1.85
N THR A 171 -2.49 18.37 -2.88
CA THR A 171 -1.44 19.38 -2.95
C THR A 171 -1.53 20.29 -1.73
N ASP A 172 -0.37 20.58 -1.14
CA ASP A 172 -0.23 21.41 0.07
C ASP A 172 -0.83 20.83 1.37
N ASP A 173 -1.05 19.50 1.42
CA ASP A 173 -1.63 18.83 2.59
C ASP A 173 -0.59 18.07 3.43
N ALA A 174 0.08 18.80 4.34
CA ALA A 174 1.00 18.19 5.30
C ALA A 174 0.33 17.21 6.29
N ALA A 175 -0.98 17.38 6.55
CA ALA A 175 -1.74 16.44 7.37
C ALA A 175 -1.90 15.10 6.64
N GLY A 176 -2.33 15.16 5.38
CA GLY A 176 -2.44 14.00 4.50
C GLY A 176 -1.12 13.27 4.30
N ILE A 177 -0.01 13.99 4.16
CA ILE A 177 1.34 13.37 4.12
C ILE A 177 1.62 12.59 5.41
N ALA A 178 1.43 13.22 6.57
CA ALA A 178 1.69 12.56 7.86
C ALA A 178 0.78 11.34 8.06
N ASP A 179 -0.51 11.45 7.75
CA ASP A 179 -1.45 10.36 7.90
C ASP A 179 -1.16 9.20 6.95
N ALA A 180 -0.87 9.46 5.67
CA ALA A 180 -0.49 8.41 4.72
C ALA A 180 0.70 7.59 5.21
N LEU A 181 1.75 8.27 5.69
CA LEU A 181 2.95 7.62 6.22
C LEU A 181 2.64 6.84 7.51
N ARG A 182 1.81 7.39 8.40
CA ARG A 182 1.36 6.70 9.63
C ARG A 182 0.57 5.43 9.33
N HIS A 183 -0.29 5.44 8.31
CA HIS A 183 -1.00 4.24 7.87
C HIS A 183 -0.06 3.19 7.25
N GLY A 184 1.14 3.59 6.83
CA GLY A 184 2.20 2.70 6.35
C GLY A 184 2.53 2.87 4.86
N ALA A 185 2.02 3.91 4.21
CA ALA A 185 2.53 4.29 2.90
C ALA A 185 4.03 4.65 3.02
N GLN A 186 4.82 4.28 2.02
CA GLN A 186 6.24 4.58 1.98
C GLN A 186 6.55 5.91 1.31
N ALA A 187 5.56 6.53 0.65
CA ALA A 187 5.65 7.90 0.15
C ALA A 187 4.26 8.51 -0.06
N ALA A 188 4.22 9.84 -0.11
CA ALA A 188 3.05 10.60 -0.54
C ALA A 188 3.28 11.13 -1.96
N LEU A 189 2.32 10.87 -2.86
CA LEU A 189 2.29 11.42 -4.22
C LEU A 189 1.49 12.72 -4.22
N LEU A 190 2.18 13.81 -4.54
CA LEU A 190 1.59 15.12 -4.75
C LEU A 190 1.26 15.28 -6.24
N GLY A 191 0.10 15.87 -6.51
CA GLY A 191 -0.21 16.41 -7.83
C GLY A 191 0.70 17.59 -8.17
N PRO A 192 0.72 18.04 -9.44
CA PRO A 192 1.51 19.20 -9.84
C PRO A 192 1.18 20.40 -8.94
N PRO A 193 2.19 21.16 -8.46
CA PRO A 193 1.94 22.34 -7.66
C PRO A 193 1.09 23.33 -8.46
N SER A 194 0.11 23.96 -7.80
CA SER A 194 -0.57 25.13 -8.37
C SER A 194 0.49 26.17 -8.74
N LEU A 195 0.42 26.70 -9.96
CA LEU A 195 1.40 27.59 -10.59
C LEU A 195 1.55 28.98 -9.91
N ALA A 196 1.01 29.17 -8.70
CA ALA A 196 0.98 30.46 -8.02
C ALA A 196 2.02 30.58 -6.88
N GLY A 197 2.79 31.68 -6.92
CA GLY A 197 3.31 32.41 -5.76
C GLY A 197 4.66 31.99 -5.20
N GLU A 198 5.02 30.71 -5.20
CA GLU A 198 6.23 30.24 -4.52
C GLU A 198 7.03 29.20 -5.33
N PRO A 199 8.38 29.23 -5.30
CA PRO A 199 9.20 28.15 -5.80
C PRO A 199 8.82 26.79 -5.22
N VAL A 200 8.69 25.80 -6.11
CA VAL A 200 8.32 24.41 -5.75
C VAL A 200 9.23 23.84 -4.65
N ALA A 201 10.53 24.13 -4.68
CA ALA A 201 11.47 23.58 -3.70
C ALA A 201 11.16 24.01 -2.25
N GLY A 202 10.95 25.31 -2.00
CA GLY A 202 10.63 25.83 -0.67
C GLY A 202 9.30 25.31 -0.13
N ARG A 203 8.32 25.10 -1.02
CA ARG A 203 7.04 24.50 -0.69
C ARG A 203 7.20 23.05 -0.23
N ILE A 204 7.99 22.24 -0.95
CA ILE A 204 8.25 20.84 -0.60
C ILE A 204 8.98 20.72 0.73
N GLU A 205 9.98 21.58 0.99
CA GLU A 205 10.69 21.60 2.26
C GLU A 205 9.76 21.93 3.43
N ARG A 206 8.91 22.95 3.30
CA ARG A 206 7.92 23.27 4.34
C ARG A 206 6.93 22.14 4.58
N LEU A 207 6.39 21.53 3.53
CA LEU A 207 5.47 20.40 3.66
C LEU A 207 6.13 19.22 4.37
N ALA A 208 7.40 18.95 4.04
CA ALA A 208 8.17 17.90 4.68
C ALA A 208 8.35 18.18 6.19
N THR A 209 8.74 19.40 6.55
CA THR A 209 8.93 19.80 7.95
C THR A 209 7.62 19.73 8.74
N GLU A 210 6.52 20.26 8.20
CA GLU A 210 5.23 20.25 8.89
C GLU A 210 4.68 18.83 9.06
N ALA A 211 4.81 17.97 8.04
CA ALA A 211 4.43 16.57 8.16
C ALA A 211 5.27 15.83 9.22
N ALA A 212 6.57 16.09 9.29
CA ALA A 212 7.45 15.51 10.30
C ALA A 212 7.09 15.95 11.73
N ARG A 213 6.72 17.23 11.92
CA ARG A 213 6.23 17.74 13.23
C ARG A 213 4.95 17.02 13.66
N ARG A 214 4.04 16.76 12.72
CA ARG A 214 2.78 16.06 12.99
C ARG A 214 3.01 14.61 13.40
N LEU A 215 3.85 13.89 12.66
CA LEU A 215 4.21 12.50 13.01
C LEU A 215 4.79 12.40 14.42
N ARG A 216 5.74 13.28 14.78
CA ARG A 216 6.33 13.29 16.13
C ARG A 216 5.30 13.53 17.23
N ARG A 217 4.41 14.52 17.07
CA ARG A 217 3.35 14.78 18.07
C ARG A 217 2.45 13.58 18.28
N MET A 218 2.12 12.86 17.21
CA MET A 218 1.29 11.65 17.28
C MET A 218 2.01 10.52 18.02
N GLU A 219 3.31 10.33 17.78
CA GLU A 219 4.15 9.37 18.51
C GLU A 219 4.26 9.73 20.01
N GLU A 220 4.49 11.01 20.33
CA GLU A 220 4.56 11.50 21.72
C GLU A 220 3.25 11.28 22.48
N THR A 221 2.11 11.56 21.84
CA THR A 221 0.78 11.32 22.44
C THR A 221 0.54 9.82 22.69
N GLN A 222 1.03 8.94 21.81
CA GLN A 222 0.92 7.49 22.03
C GLN A 222 1.76 7.01 23.23
N VAL A 223 2.92 7.61 23.47
CA VAL A 223 3.79 7.26 24.62
C VAL A 223 3.20 7.76 25.94
N GLU A 224 2.60 8.96 25.96
CA GLU A 224 2.04 9.55 27.17
C GLU A 224 0.83 8.77 27.73
N VAL A 225 0.00 8.20 26.85
CA VAL A 225 -1.12 7.32 27.23
C VAL A 225 -0.64 5.97 27.77
N ALA A 226 0.59 5.55 27.44
CA ALA A 226 1.24 4.35 27.95
C ALA A 226 2.11 4.67 29.18
N SER A 227 1.52 5.24 30.24
CA SER A 227 2.25 5.56 31.47
C SER A 227 2.82 4.31 32.19
N PRO A 228 4.09 4.30 32.60
CA PRO A 228 4.71 3.18 33.31
C PRO A 228 4.63 3.39 34.83
N ALA A 229 3.77 2.61 35.50
CA ALA A 229 3.82 2.50 36.96
C ALA A 229 3.35 1.11 37.40
N CYS A 230 4.30 0.24 37.78
CA CYS A 230 4.28 -0.46 39.07
C CYS A 230 5.53 -1.35 39.24
N TYR A 231 6.10 -1.32 40.45
CA TYR A 231 7.32 -2.04 40.80
C TYR A 231 7.00 -3.40 41.46
N LEU A 232 7.77 -4.40 41.02
CA LEU A 232 8.22 -5.62 41.72
C LEU A 232 7.22 -6.74 42.08
N THR A 233 5.89 -6.54 42.11
CA THR A 233 4.93 -7.66 42.32
C THR A 233 4.34 -8.21 41.01
N GLU A 234 4.66 -7.58 39.88
CA GLU A 234 4.01 -7.82 38.58
C GLU A 234 4.77 -8.77 37.65
N PHE A 235 5.99 -9.20 37.99
CA PHE A 235 6.82 -9.98 37.07
C PHE A 235 6.21 -11.33 36.63
N GLY A 236 5.38 -11.97 37.47
CA GLY A 236 4.67 -13.20 37.10
C GLY A 236 3.43 -12.95 36.23
N LEU A 237 2.61 -11.95 36.60
CA LEU A 237 1.40 -11.57 35.86
C LEU A 237 1.72 -10.94 34.49
N ASP A 238 2.82 -10.17 34.41
CA ASP A 238 3.32 -9.54 33.19
C ASP A 238 3.92 -10.59 32.22
N GLN A 239 4.51 -11.67 32.72
CA GLN A 239 4.96 -12.78 31.86
C GLN A 239 3.79 -13.54 31.24
N ASP A 240 2.78 -13.90 32.03
CA ASP A 240 1.59 -14.59 31.52
C ASP A 240 0.77 -13.72 30.55
N ALA A 241 0.62 -12.43 30.86
CA ALA A 241 -0.02 -11.45 29.98
C ALA A 241 0.76 -11.28 28.67
N ARG A 242 2.09 -11.15 28.74
CA ARG A 242 2.96 -11.08 27.55
C ARG A 242 2.91 -12.35 26.72
N ALA A 243 2.91 -13.52 27.36
CA ALA A 243 2.78 -14.81 26.68
C ALA A 243 1.41 -14.96 26.00
N ARG A 244 0.33 -14.55 26.66
CA ARG A 244 -1.03 -14.53 26.08
C ARG A 244 -1.12 -13.57 24.90
N ARG A 245 -0.61 -12.34 25.03
CA ARG A 245 -0.51 -11.38 23.92
C ARG A 245 0.29 -11.97 22.75
N GLY A 246 1.42 -12.63 23.03
CA GLY A 246 2.24 -13.30 22.02
C GLY A 246 1.47 -14.37 21.25
N ARG A 247 0.68 -15.21 21.95
CA ARG A 247 -0.19 -16.21 21.32
C ARG A 247 -1.28 -15.58 20.45
N ILE A 248 -1.97 -14.55 20.96
CA ILE A 248 -2.99 -13.83 20.19
C ILE A 248 -2.40 -13.23 18.91
N VAL A 249 -1.26 -12.53 19.02
CA VAL A 249 -0.57 -11.94 17.86
C VAL A 249 -0.16 -13.01 16.83
N ALA A 250 0.32 -14.17 17.28
CA ALA A 250 0.66 -15.27 16.39
C ALA A 250 -0.58 -15.80 15.64
N SER A 251 -1.71 -15.98 16.33
CA SER A 251 -2.97 -16.41 15.70
C SER A 251 -3.49 -15.36 14.71
N LEU A 252 -3.44 -14.08 15.05
CA LEU A 252 -3.86 -12.99 14.16
C LEU A 252 -2.99 -12.91 12.90
N ARG A 253 -1.69 -13.12 13.00
CA ARG A 253 -0.79 -13.17 11.83
C ARG A 253 -1.09 -14.37 10.93
N ALA A 254 -1.28 -15.55 11.52
CA ALA A 254 -1.65 -16.74 10.76
C ALA A 254 -2.99 -16.57 10.03
N LEU A 255 -3.95 -15.89 10.68
CA LEU A 255 -5.23 -15.53 10.08
C LEU A 255 -5.08 -14.50 8.97
N LEU A 256 -4.24 -13.48 9.16
CA LEU A 256 -3.95 -12.47 8.13
C LEU A 256 -3.33 -13.11 6.87
N ASP A 257 -2.41 -14.05 7.03
CA ASP A 257 -1.82 -14.77 5.91
C ASP A 257 -2.87 -15.64 5.18
N ALA A 258 -3.77 -16.29 5.93
CA ALA A 258 -4.88 -17.04 5.35
C ALA A 258 -5.85 -16.12 4.56
N GLU A 259 -6.24 -14.98 5.13
CA GLU A 259 -7.13 -14.02 4.45
C GLU A 259 -6.50 -13.44 3.18
N ARG A 260 -5.19 -13.16 3.19
CA ARG A 260 -4.47 -12.72 1.99
C ARG A 260 -4.51 -13.78 0.88
N ILE A 261 -4.41 -15.06 1.24
CA ILE A 261 -4.54 -16.18 0.30
C ILE A 261 -5.98 -16.25 -0.24
N VAL A 262 -6.99 -16.18 0.63
CA VAL A 262 -8.40 -16.18 0.25
C VAL A 262 -8.70 -15.03 -0.70
N ALA A 263 -8.24 -13.82 -0.42
CA ALA A 263 -8.43 -12.65 -1.26
C ALA A 263 -7.88 -12.88 -2.69
N ARG A 264 -6.69 -13.47 -2.82
CA ARG A 264 -6.09 -13.75 -4.14
C ARG A 264 -6.77 -14.91 -4.87
N LEU A 265 -7.07 -16.00 -4.17
CA LEU A 265 -7.77 -17.15 -4.75
C LEU A 265 -9.16 -16.78 -5.27
N ALA A 266 -9.93 -16.04 -4.47
CA ALA A 266 -11.28 -15.61 -4.82
C ALA A 266 -11.27 -14.74 -6.08
N LEU A 267 -10.37 -13.75 -6.14
CA LEU A 267 -10.19 -12.90 -7.33
C LEU A 267 -9.83 -13.72 -8.57
N ARG A 268 -8.90 -14.66 -8.44
CA ARG A 268 -8.50 -15.50 -9.58
C ARG A 268 -9.60 -16.44 -10.04
N CYS A 269 -10.35 -17.03 -9.11
CA CYS A 269 -11.51 -17.86 -9.45
C CYS A 269 -12.59 -17.03 -10.15
N ALA A 270 -12.82 -15.79 -9.72
CA ALA A 270 -13.82 -14.90 -10.31
C ALA A 270 -13.52 -14.61 -11.79
N ALA A 271 -12.26 -14.35 -12.13
CA ALA A 271 -11.83 -14.04 -13.50
C ALA A 271 -12.09 -15.16 -14.53
N GLU A 272 -12.27 -16.40 -14.09
CA GLU A 272 -12.50 -17.58 -14.93
C GLU A 272 -13.93 -18.14 -14.80
N SER A 273 -14.81 -17.44 -14.08
CA SER A 273 -16.16 -17.92 -13.72
C SER A 273 -17.26 -17.31 -14.59
N GLU A 274 -18.40 -18.00 -14.66
CA GLU A 274 -19.64 -17.43 -15.19
C GLU A 274 -20.21 -16.36 -14.25
N GLN A 275 -21.00 -15.44 -14.80
CA GLN A 275 -21.39 -14.18 -14.15
C GLN A 275 -22.07 -14.34 -12.78
N ALA A 276 -22.92 -15.37 -12.60
CA ALA A 276 -23.56 -15.63 -11.30
C ALA A 276 -22.55 -16.03 -10.21
N ARG A 277 -21.54 -16.83 -10.57
CA ARG A 277 -20.51 -17.28 -9.66
C ARG A 277 -19.43 -16.22 -9.43
N GLU A 278 -19.15 -15.40 -10.45
CA GLU A 278 -18.25 -14.26 -10.37
C GLU A 278 -18.66 -13.28 -9.26
N LEU A 279 -19.95 -12.94 -9.18
CA LEU A 279 -20.47 -12.03 -8.14
C LEU A 279 -20.19 -12.54 -6.72
N ALA A 280 -20.43 -13.82 -6.47
CA ALA A 280 -20.18 -14.45 -5.17
C ALA A 280 -18.68 -14.47 -4.84
N LEU A 281 -17.83 -14.84 -5.80
CA LEU A 281 -16.38 -14.85 -5.62
C LEU A 281 -15.81 -13.44 -5.39
N MET A 282 -16.37 -12.42 -6.06
CA MET A 282 -16.00 -11.03 -5.83
C MET A 282 -16.46 -10.51 -4.46
N ALA A 283 -17.58 -11.00 -3.92
CA ALA A 283 -17.97 -10.73 -2.54
C ALA A 283 -16.96 -11.32 -1.55
N ILE A 284 -16.59 -12.60 -1.73
CA ILE A 284 -15.56 -13.27 -0.93
C ILE A 284 -14.23 -12.51 -0.98
N HIS A 285 -13.81 -12.06 -2.17
CA HIS A 285 -12.60 -11.25 -2.34
C HIS A 285 -12.67 -9.96 -1.51
N ARG A 286 -13.77 -9.20 -1.59
CA ARG A 286 -13.96 -7.95 -0.84
C ARG A 286 -13.96 -8.18 0.66
N ASP A 287 -14.63 -9.22 1.13
CA ASP A 287 -14.71 -9.54 2.56
C ASP A 287 -13.34 -9.96 3.12
N ALA A 288 -12.58 -10.76 2.37
CA ALA A 288 -11.23 -11.14 2.74
C ALA A 288 -10.27 -9.93 2.78
N VAL A 289 -10.37 -9.01 1.82
CA VAL A 289 -9.61 -7.74 1.81
C VAL A 289 -9.96 -6.89 3.03
N ALA A 290 -11.24 -6.72 3.34
CA ALA A 290 -11.69 -5.98 4.51
C ALA A 290 -11.22 -6.66 5.81
N GLY A 291 -11.24 -7.99 5.84
CA GLY A 291 -10.69 -8.81 6.91
C GLY A 291 -9.18 -8.58 7.11
N CYS A 292 -8.40 -8.56 6.03
CA CYS A 292 -6.97 -8.24 6.08
C CYS A 292 -6.72 -6.87 6.73
N ALA A 293 -7.48 -5.83 6.33
CA ALA A 293 -7.35 -4.50 6.90
C ALA A 293 -7.69 -4.46 8.41
N ARG A 294 -8.77 -5.14 8.82
CA ARG A 294 -9.14 -5.30 10.25
C ARG A 294 -8.03 -5.99 11.03
N LEU A 295 -7.48 -7.09 10.52
CA LEU A 295 -6.40 -7.84 11.16
C LEU A 295 -5.11 -7.02 11.27
N VAL A 296 -4.75 -6.25 10.24
CA VAL A 296 -3.60 -5.34 10.31
C VAL A 296 -3.79 -4.30 11.42
N ARG A 297 -4.98 -3.71 11.54
CA ARG A 297 -5.31 -2.75 12.60
C ARG A 297 -5.23 -3.40 13.98
N ALA A 298 -5.80 -4.59 14.14
CA ALA A 298 -5.75 -5.38 15.37
C ALA A 298 -4.30 -5.66 15.80
N ILE A 299 -3.47 -6.16 14.89
CA ILE A 299 -2.07 -6.50 15.18
C ILE A 299 -1.27 -5.25 15.57
N ARG A 300 -1.49 -4.13 14.87
CA ARG A 300 -0.87 -2.84 15.21
C ARG A 300 -1.35 -2.29 16.55
N GLY A 301 -2.64 -2.42 16.87
CA GLY A 301 -3.21 -2.05 18.17
C GLY A 301 -2.57 -2.82 19.34
N LEU A 302 -2.19 -4.08 19.10
CA LEU A 302 -1.38 -4.89 20.02
C LEU A 302 0.13 -4.58 19.97
N GLN A 303 0.52 -3.45 19.37
CA GLN A 303 1.90 -3.00 19.19
C GLN A 303 2.80 -4.08 18.57
N ALA A 304 2.28 -4.81 17.59
CA ALA A 304 3.01 -5.83 16.85
C ALA A 304 3.06 -5.50 15.36
N SER A 305 4.07 -6.03 14.67
CA SER A 305 4.15 -5.92 13.21
C SER A 305 3.21 -6.92 12.53
N PRO A 306 2.38 -6.52 11.55
CA PRO A 306 1.54 -7.44 10.79
C PRO A 306 2.34 -8.40 9.88
N GLY A 307 3.63 -8.15 9.67
CA GLY A 307 4.43 -8.88 8.69
C GLY A 307 4.11 -8.48 7.24
N THR A 308 5.00 -8.82 6.33
CA THR A 308 4.82 -8.59 4.89
C THR A 308 3.99 -9.70 4.28
N ALA A 309 3.12 -9.38 3.33
CA ALA A 309 2.46 -10.41 2.51
C ALA A 309 3.55 -11.24 1.82
N THR A 310 3.68 -12.52 2.17
CA THR A 310 4.69 -13.40 1.58
C THR A 310 4.37 -13.69 0.11
N GLY A 311 5.41 -13.77 -0.73
CA GLY A 311 5.30 -14.04 -2.17
C GLY A 311 4.80 -15.44 -2.55
N ALA A 312 4.51 -16.31 -1.58
CA ALA A 312 4.02 -17.68 -1.79
C ALA A 312 2.62 -17.76 -2.43
N SER A 313 1.94 -16.63 -2.62
CA SER A 313 0.59 -16.55 -3.20
C SER A 313 0.56 -15.67 -4.47
N GLY A 314 1.65 -15.60 -5.24
CA GLY A 314 1.65 -14.87 -6.52
C GLY A 314 0.78 -15.55 -7.58
N SER A 315 0.18 -14.77 -8.49
CA SER A 315 -0.70 -15.27 -9.57
C SER A 315 -0.13 -16.48 -10.30
N ALA A 316 1.15 -16.47 -10.69
CA ALA A 316 1.74 -17.59 -11.44
C ALA A 316 1.66 -18.94 -10.70
N ALA A 317 1.78 -18.94 -9.36
CA ALA A 317 1.64 -20.15 -8.56
C ALA A 317 0.16 -20.61 -8.47
N LEU A 318 -0.77 -19.65 -8.43
CA LEU A 318 -2.21 -19.94 -8.39
C LEU A 318 -2.76 -20.40 -9.76
N ASP A 319 -2.19 -19.86 -10.84
CA ASP A 319 -2.55 -20.15 -12.22
C ASP A 319 -2.13 -21.56 -12.64
N ALA A 320 -1.07 -22.09 -12.01
CA ALA A 320 -0.62 -23.47 -12.20
C ALA A 320 -1.55 -24.51 -11.55
N ILE A 321 -2.45 -24.09 -10.64
CA ILE A 321 -3.41 -24.97 -9.97
C ILE A 321 -4.67 -25.07 -10.83
N ASP A 322 -5.18 -26.30 -11.03
CA ASP A 322 -6.44 -26.55 -11.74
C ASP A 322 -7.60 -25.73 -11.14
N PRO A 323 -8.50 -25.15 -11.96
CA PRO A 323 -9.58 -24.30 -11.47
C PRO A 323 -10.47 -24.94 -10.39
N ARG A 324 -10.76 -26.25 -10.47
CA ARG A 324 -11.56 -26.94 -9.44
C ARG A 324 -10.77 -27.13 -8.17
N GLU A 325 -9.48 -27.42 -8.28
CA GLU A 325 -8.59 -27.52 -7.11
C GLU A 325 -8.40 -26.16 -6.43
N ARG A 326 -8.33 -25.07 -7.19
CA ARG A 326 -8.27 -23.69 -6.68
C ARG A 326 -9.51 -23.33 -5.85
N LEU A 327 -10.69 -23.73 -6.30
CA LEU A 327 -11.94 -23.56 -5.56
C LEU A 327 -11.98 -24.38 -4.26
N ARG A 328 -11.50 -25.64 -4.29
CA ARG A 328 -11.38 -26.46 -3.08
C ARG A 328 -10.40 -25.86 -2.08
N LEU A 329 -9.28 -25.34 -2.58
CA LEU A 329 -8.29 -24.63 -1.76
C LEU A 329 -8.92 -23.40 -1.11
N LEU A 330 -9.65 -22.58 -1.88
CA LEU A 330 -10.38 -21.42 -1.36
C LEU A 330 -11.33 -21.82 -0.22
N ALA A 331 -12.17 -22.83 -0.43
CA ALA A 331 -13.10 -23.32 0.59
C ALA A 331 -12.37 -23.80 1.85
N ARG A 332 -11.25 -24.52 1.69
CA ARG A 332 -10.43 -25.00 2.80
C ARG A 332 -9.81 -23.87 3.62
N GLU A 333 -9.23 -22.87 2.95
CA GLU A 333 -8.62 -21.72 3.64
C GLU A 333 -9.66 -20.89 4.40
N ARG A 334 -10.86 -20.70 3.83
CA ARG A 334 -11.99 -20.06 4.53
C ARG A 334 -12.45 -20.86 5.75
N ALA A 335 -12.63 -22.17 5.61
CA ALA A 335 -13.01 -23.03 6.72
C ALA A 335 -11.98 -23.01 7.86
N ARG A 336 -10.69 -22.98 7.50
CA ARG A 336 -9.58 -22.84 8.46
C ARG A 336 -9.62 -21.49 9.17
N ALA A 337 -9.80 -20.39 8.44
CA ALA A 337 -9.93 -19.04 9.01
C ALA A 337 -11.10 -18.97 10.00
N ALA A 338 -12.27 -19.49 9.63
CA ALA A 338 -13.44 -19.57 10.50
C ALA A 338 -13.19 -20.42 11.77
N ALA A 339 -12.47 -21.54 11.66
CA ALA A 339 -12.11 -22.36 12.82
C ALA A 339 -11.22 -21.60 13.81
N VAL A 340 -10.19 -20.90 13.30
CA VAL A 340 -9.30 -20.06 14.12
C VAL A 340 -10.10 -18.93 14.80
N LEU A 341 -11.01 -18.28 14.08
CA LEU A 341 -11.85 -17.22 14.62
C LEU A 341 -12.76 -17.70 15.76
N ARG A 342 -13.43 -18.85 15.59
CA ARG A 342 -14.27 -19.44 16.65
C ARG A 342 -13.50 -19.73 17.93
N GLU A 343 -12.24 -20.15 17.80
CA GLU A 343 -11.36 -20.39 18.94
C GLU A 343 -10.86 -19.09 19.57
N LEU A 344 -10.48 -18.10 18.75
CA LEU A 344 -9.82 -16.88 19.19
C LEU A 344 -10.79 -15.86 19.80
N VAL A 345 -11.96 -15.64 19.18
CA VAL A 345 -12.92 -14.58 19.58
C VAL A 345 -13.29 -14.65 21.07
N PRO A 346 -13.62 -15.81 21.65
CA PRO A 346 -13.94 -15.92 23.09
C PRO A 346 -12.78 -15.60 24.02
N GLN A 347 -11.54 -15.67 23.53
CA GLN A 347 -10.32 -15.43 24.32
C GLN A 347 -9.88 -13.98 24.34
N LEU A 348 -10.58 -13.08 23.62
CA LEU A 348 -10.20 -11.67 23.53
C LEU A 348 -10.85 -10.85 24.63
N ASP A 349 -10.06 -10.11 25.41
CA ASP A 349 -10.58 -9.22 26.46
C ASP A 349 -11.08 -7.88 25.89
N ASP A 350 -10.46 -7.42 24.79
CA ASP A 350 -10.81 -6.16 24.14
C ASP A 350 -12.15 -6.30 23.38
N PRO A 351 -13.19 -5.54 23.75
CA PRO A 351 -14.51 -5.67 23.14
C PRO A 351 -14.54 -5.20 21.67
N GLY A 352 -13.78 -4.16 21.32
CA GLY A 352 -13.73 -3.67 19.94
C GLY A 352 -13.08 -4.67 18.99
N LEU A 353 -11.97 -5.28 19.43
CA LEU A 353 -11.30 -6.36 18.70
C LEU A 353 -12.18 -7.61 18.60
N ARG A 354 -12.92 -7.92 19.68
CA ARG A 354 -13.85 -9.05 19.70
C ARG A 354 -14.97 -8.85 18.68
N ASP A 355 -15.58 -7.67 18.64
CA ASP A 355 -16.66 -7.33 17.72
C ASP A 355 -16.16 -7.34 16.26
N ASP A 356 -14.97 -6.78 16.00
CA ASP A 356 -14.35 -6.78 14.66
C ASP A 356 -14.10 -8.20 14.13
N LEU A 357 -13.61 -9.11 14.99
CA LEU A 357 -13.35 -10.50 14.60
C LEU A 357 -14.62 -11.35 14.54
N ALA A 358 -15.63 -11.06 15.37
CA ALA A 358 -16.93 -11.70 15.29
C ALA A 358 -17.63 -11.38 13.96
N ALA A 359 -17.63 -10.10 13.55
CA ALA A 359 -18.17 -9.70 12.25
C ALA A 359 -17.44 -10.41 11.08
N MET A 360 -16.14 -10.66 11.22
CA MET A 360 -15.38 -11.41 10.22
C MET A 360 -15.77 -12.90 10.19
N LEU A 361 -16.05 -13.49 11.36
CA LEU A 361 -16.54 -14.87 11.46
C LEU A 361 -17.91 -15.03 10.79
N ASP A 362 -18.82 -14.07 10.99
CA ASP A 362 -20.15 -14.08 10.39
C ASP A 362 -20.08 -14.01 8.85
N ALA A 363 -19.15 -13.20 8.31
CA ALA A 363 -18.90 -13.13 6.87
C ALA A 363 -18.42 -14.49 6.29
N HIS A 364 -17.65 -15.28 7.04
CA HIS A 364 -17.28 -16.63 6.61
C HIS A 364 -18.41 -17.66 6.72
N ALA A 365 -19.36 -17.44 7.62
CA ALA A 365 -20.50 -18.34 7.83
C ALA A 365 -21.63 -18.14 6.80
N SER A 366 -21.77 -16.93 6.25
CA SER A 366 -22.94 -16.52 5.47
C SER A 366 -22.98 -17.07 4.03
N ASP A 367 -21.90 -17.68 3.53
CA ASP A 367 -21.75 -18.05 2.10
C ASP A 367 -21.79 -19.56 1.80
N LEU A 368 -21.99 -20.42 2.80
CA LEU A 368 -22.01 -21.88 2.60
C LEU A 368 -23.37 -22.45 2.15
N GLY A 369 -24.34 -21.59 1.82
CA GLY A 369 -25.74 -22.00 1.64
C GLY A 369 -26.21 -22.38 0.23
N GLU A 370 -25.56 -21.96 -0.86
CA GLU A 370 -26.23 -22.05 -2.20
C GLU A 370 -25.35 -22.55 -3.37
N ALA A 371 -24.08 -22.90 -3.15
CA ALA A 371 -23.17 -23.21 -4.26
C ALA A 371 -23.01 -24.71 -4.60
N ASP A 372 -23.73 -25.63 -3.95
CA ASP A 372 -23.46 -27.08 -4.07
C ASP A 372 -24.66 -27.97 -4.46
N GLU A 373 -25.76 -27.41 -4.98
CA GLU A 373 -26.78 -28.22 -5.67
C GLU A 373 -26.71 -28.06 -7.19
N PRO A 374 -26.19 -29.06 -7.94
CA PRO A 374 -26.57 -29.19 -9.34
C PRO A 374 -28.06 -29.50 -9.37
N ARG A 375 -28.87 -28.53 -9.86
CA ARG A 375 -30.25 -28.81 -10.27
C ARG A 375 -30.20 -29.96 -11.27
N SER A 376 -30.71 -31.10 -10.83
CA SER A 376 -30.78 -32.36 -11.59
C SER A 376 -31.69 -32.25 -12.80
#